data_AF-A0A7S1W208-F1
#
_entry.id   AF-A0A7S1W208-F1
#
_cell.length_a   1.000
_cell.length_b   1.000
_cell.length_c   1.000
_cell.angle_alpha   90.00
_cell.angle_beta   90.00
_cell.angle_gamma   90.00
#
_symmetry.space_group_name_H-M   'P 1'
#
loop_
_entity.id
_entity.type
_entity.pdbx_description
1 polymer ?
#
loop_
_entity_poly.entity_id
_entity_poly.type
_entity_poly.pdbx_seq_one_letter_code
_entity_poly.pdbx_strand_id
1 'polypeptide(L)'
;MRVVQLLLVVSCLAWAGHAAVQPRDVTPATSAQVRHAYESIQSAFSNFTLLSSDAGLGSIFTEDGEWCSLMGSPCQESAANITAYAHGFIQGFNLKSAIAKFSGLSINNGYGSFGYVKTFTCDVAGCGPRTCLVPGKSGFKVDAASGKVVFLHDFVDVTEWTNLCVANCNCQN
;
A
#
# COMPACT_ATOMS: atom_id res chain seq x y z
N MET A 1 -1.92 60.46 -39.24
CA MET A 1 -2.06 59.15 -39.91
C MET A 1 -0.69 58.48 -39.99
N ARG A 2 -0.63 57.20 -39.61
CA ARG A 2 0.52 56.27 -39.62
C ARG A 2 1.64 56.56 -38.62
N VAL A 3 1.45 56.04 -37.40
CA VAL A 3 2.58 55.68 -36.51
C VAL A 3 3.03 54.28 -36.90
N VAL A 4 4.34 54.16 -37.10
CA VAL A 4 5.09 53.00 -37.57
C VAL A 4 5.00 51.86 -36.56
N GLN A 5 4.59 50.68 -37.05
CA GLN A 5 4.56 49.42 -36.30
C GLN A 5 6.00 48.94 -36.07
N LEU A 6 6.41 48.90 -34.80
CA LEU A 6 7.65 48.31 -34.34
C LEU A 6 7.50 46.78 -34.37
N LEU A 7 8.28 46.10 -35.21
CA LEU A 7 8.46 44.65 -35.14
C LEU A 7 9.24 44.30 -33.87
N LEU A 8 8.56 43.70 -32.89
CA LEU A 8 9.19 42.96 -31.81
C LEU A 8 8.91 41.48 -32.05
N VAL A 9 9.90 40.81 -32.63
CA VAL A 9 10.00 39.35 -32.68
C VAL A 9 10.24 38.89 -31.24
N VAL A 10 9.17 38.45 -30.56
CA VAL A 10 9.30 37.69 -29.32
C VAL A 10 9.22 36.22 -29.69
N SER A 11 10.39 35.59 -29.66
CA SER A 11 10.58 34.15 -29.79
C SER A 11 9.92 33.46 -28.59
N CYS A 12 8.66 33.02 -28.72
CA CYS A 12 8.10 32.02 -27.82
C CYS A 12 8.79 30.67 -28.12
N LEU A 13 9.84 30.39 -27.36
CA LEU A 13 10.36 29.05 -27.18
C LEU A 13 9.21 28.14 -26.77
N ALA A 14 8.84 27.23 -27.66
CA ALA A 14 7.87 26.19 -27.40
C ALA A 14 8.39 25.31 -26.25
N TRP A 15 7.78 25.41 -25.08
CA TRP A 15 7.92 24.42 -24.02
C TRP A 15 7.05 23.21 -24.39
N ALA A 16 7.54 22.43 -25.34
CA ALA A 16 6.99 21.13 -25.67
C ALA A 16 7.42 20.16 -24.57
N GLY A 17 6.55 19.88 -23.61
CA GLY A 17 6.92 18.94 -22.54
C GLY A 17 5.98 18.78 -21.35
N HIS A 18 4.69 19.11 -21.45
CA HIS A 18 3.71 18.60 -20.49
C HIS A 18 2.50 18.14 -21.28
N ALA A 19 2.48 16.84 -21.60
CA ALA A 19 1.25 16.21 -22.02
C ALA A 19 0.21 16.51 -20.93
N ALA A 20 -0.85 17.24 -21.29
CA ALA A 20 -1.98 17.41 -20.40
C ALA A 20 -2.44 16.01 -19.99
N VAL A 21 -2.30 15.67 -18.71
CA VAL A 21 -2.89 14.45 -18.15
C VAL A 21 -4.38 14.58 -18.41
N GLN A 22 -4.88 13.85 -19.41
CA GLN A 22 -6.31 13.77 -19.66
C GLN A 22 -6.96 13.31 -18.36
N PRO A 23 -8.01 13.99 -17.86
CA PRO A 23 -8.71 13.53 -16.68
C PRO A 23 -9.16 12.09 -16.95
N ARG A 24 -8.54 11.10 -16.27
CA ARG A 24 -8.98 9.71 -16.35
C ARG A 24 -10.45 9.73 -16.00
N ASP A 25 -11.29 9.23 -16.91
CA ASP A 25 -12.73 9.11 -16.72
C ASP A 25 -12.96 8.40 -15.37
N VAL A 26 -13.45 9.14 -14.38
CA VAL A 26 -13.33 8.78 -12.95
C VAL A 26 -14.45 7.83 -12.53
N THR A 27 -14.83 6.90 -13.42
CA THR A 27 -15.84 5.90 -13.08
C THR A 27 -15.37 5.17 -11.81
N PRO A 28 -16.12 5.24 -10.71
CA PRO A 28 -15.72 4.56 -9.49
C PRO A 28 -15.75 3.05 -9.70
N ALA A 29 -14.84 2.32 -9.05
CA ALA A 29 -14.91 0.87 -9.06
C ALA A 29 -16.25 0.40 -8.46
N THR A 30 -16.81 -0.65 -9.05
CA THR A 30 -18.06 -1.25 -8.58
C THR A 30 -17.86 -1.90 -7.21
N SER A 31 -18.94 -2.08 -6.44
CA SER A 31 -18.86 -2.81 -5.16
C SER A 31 -18.35 -4.24 -5.31
N ALA A 32 -18.58 -4.88 -6.47
CA ALA A 32 -18.05 -6.20 -6.77
C ALA A 32 -16.52 -6.17 -6.92
N GLN A 33 -15.98 -5.18 -7.64
CA GLN A 33 -14.53 -4.98 -7.75
C GLN A 33 -13.89 -4.65 -6.39
N VAL A 34 -14.53 -3.79 -5.59
CA VAL A 34 -14.06 -3.50 -4.22
C VAL A 34 -14.03 -4.75 -3.36
N ARG A 35 -15.05 -5.61 -3.43
CA ARG A 35 -15.09 -6.88 -2.70
C ARG A 35 -13.99 -7.85 -3.17
N HIS A 36 -13.78 -7.97 -4.47
CA HIS A 36 -12.72 -8.82 -5.02
C HIS A 36 -11.31 -8.33 -4.61
N ALA A 37 -11.08 -7.02 -4.62
CA ALA A 37 -9.83 -6.44 -4.14
C ALA A 37 -9.64 -6.70 -2.64
N TYR A 38 -10.70 -6.60 -1.83
CA TYR A 38 -10.66 -6.97 -0.42
C TYR A 38 -10.30 -8.45 -0.22
N GLU A 39 -10.92 -9.37 -0.95
CA GLU A 39 -10.59 -10.80 -0.90
C GLU A 39 -9.12 -11.07 -1.28
N SER A 40 -8.59 -10.32 -2.25
CA SER A 40 -7.18 -10.37 -2.63
C SER A 40 -6.26 -9.90 -1.50
N ILE A 41 -6.61 -8.79 -0.82
CA ILE A 41 -5.91 -8.31 0.37
C ILE A 41 -5.95 -9.36 1.49
N GLN A 42 -7.12 -9.94 1.77
CA GLN A 42 -7.26 -10.97 2.79
C GLN A 42 -6.39 -12.19 2.50
N SER A 43 -6.40 -12.68 1.26
CA SER A 43 -5.58 -13.80 0.83
C SER A 43 -4.10 -13.52 1.03
N ALA A 44 -3.62 -12.37 0.56
CA ALA A 44 -2.21 -12.00 0.66
C ALA A 44 -1.73 -11.92 2.12
N PHE A 45 -2.49 -11.28 3.01
CA PHE A 45 -2.09 -11.06 4.41
C PHE A 45 -2.44 -12.21 5.37
N SER A 46 -3.22 -13.20 4.94
CA SER A 46 -3.50 -14.40 5.74
C SER A 46 -2.53 -15.55 5.47
N ASN A 47 -1.75 -15.46 4.38
CA ASN A 47 -0.81 -16.49 3.98
C ASN A 47 0.62 -15.94 3.90
N PHE A 48 1.47 -16.39 4.83
CA PHE A 48 2.89 -16.03 4.88
C PHE A 48 3.63 -16.28 3.56
N THR A 49 3.29 -17.35 2.82
CA THR A 49 4.00 -17.66 1.57
C THR A 49 3.71 -16.67 0.45
N LEU A 50 2.53 -16.04 0.46
CA LEU A 50 2.19 -15.00 -0.50
C LEU A 50 2.94 -13.70 -0.20
N LEU A 51 3.04 -13.33 1.09
CA LEU A 51 3.88 -12.22 1.53
C LEU A 51 5.36 -12.44 1.17
N SER A 52 5.84 -13.69 1.18
CA SER A 52 7.24 -14.03 0.89
C SER A 52 7.54 -14.29 -0.58
N SER A 53 6.57 -14.19 -1.49
CA SER A 53 6.75 -14.56 -2.91
C SER A 53 7.17 -13.38 -3.80
N ASP A 54 7.96 -13.64 -4.85
CA ASP A 54 8.41 -12.62 -5.83
C ASP A 54 7.28 -12.12 -6.74
N ALA A 55 6.27 -12.96 -7.00
CA ALA A 55 5.01 -12.56 -7.64
C ALA A 55 4.07 -11.80 -6.67
N GLY A 56 4.56 -11.43 -5.48
CA GLY A 56 3.83 -11.32 -4.22
C GLY A 56 2.86 -10.16 -4.07
N LEU A 57 2.94 -9.49 -2.92
CA LEU A 57 1.95 -8.52 -2.46
C LEU A 57 1.69 -7.42 -3.50
N GLY A 58 2.71 -6.99 -4.25
CA GLY A 58 2.56 -6.01 -5.32
C GLY A 58 1.55 -6.38 -6.41
N SER A 59 1.27 -7.66 -6.65
CA SER A 59 0.35 -8.09 -7.71
C SER A 59 -1.10 -7.63 -7.50
N ILE A 60 -1.50 -7.36 -6.25
CA ILE A 60 -2.83 -6.83 -5.91
C ILE A 60 -2.97 -5.34 -6.23
N PHE A 61 -1.84 -4.63 -6.41
CA PHE A 61 -1.80 -3.21 -6.67
C PHE A 61 -1.72 -2.89 -8.17
N THR A 62 -2.13 -1.69 -8.53
CA THR A 62 -1.73 -1.10 -9.82
C THR A 62 -0.22 -0.91 -9.87
N GLU A 63 0.34 -0.74 -11.06
CA GLU A 63 1.79 -0.56 -11.23
C GLU A 63 2.33 0.63 -10.40
N ASP A 64 1.54 1.70 -10.34
CA ASP A 64 1.75 2.94 -9.59
C ASP A 64 1.08 2.94 -8.19
N GLY A 65 0.62 1.78 -7.72
CA GLY A 65 -0.13 1.70 -6.46
C GLY A 65 0.73 1.99 -5.23
N GLU A 66 0.07 2.33 -4.13
CA GLU A 66 0.73 2.76 -2.89
C GLU A 66 0.28 1.91 -1.68
N TRP A 67 1.23 1.58 -0.80
CA TRP A 67 0.91 0.99 0.51
C TRP A 67 1.57 1.75 1.65
N CYS A 68 0.74 2.33 2.51
CA CYS A 68 1.15 2.92 3.77
C CYS A 68 0.90 1.90 4.90
N SER A 69 1.91 1.09 5.21
CA SER A 69 1.80 -0.02 6.18
C SER A 69 1.70 0.43 7.65
N LEU A 70 2.16 1.65 7.95
CA LEU A 70 2.16 2.25 9.29
C LEU A 70 1.93 3.76 9.18
N MET A 71 1.13 4.32 10.09
CA MET A 71 1.01 5.76 10.25
C MET A 71 2.34 6.34 10.77
N GLY A 72 2.79 7.42 10.15
CA GLY A 72 4.06 8.08 10.47
C GLY A 72 5.28 7.46 9.78
N SER A 73 5.12 6.39 9.00
CA SER A 73 6.18 5.86 8.12
C SER A 73 5.95 6.30 6.67
N PRO A 74 7.01 6.37 5.84
CA PRO A 74 6.86 6.57 4.40
C PRO A 74 6.05 5.44 3.75
N CYS A 75 5.16 5.80 2.84
CA CYS A 75 4.43 4.84 2.03
C CYS A 75 5.34 4.22 0.97
N GLN A 76 5.05 2.98 0.60
CA GLN A 76 5.75 2.27 -0.45
C GLN A 76 5.02 2.52 -1.77
N GLU A 77 5.68 3.18 -2.70
CA GLU A 77 5.14 3.52 -4.02
C GLU A 77 5.54 2.47 -5.05
N SER A 78 4.63 2.10 -5.93
CA SER A 78 4.72 1.03 -6.95
C SER A 78 4.58 -0.40 -6.41
N ALA A 79 3.98 -1.25 -7.25
CA ALA A 79 3.85 -2.68 -6.98
C ALA A 79 5.21 -3.35 -6.68
N ALA A 80 6.28 -2.94 -7.36
CA ALA A 80 7.61 -3.51 -7.17
C ALA A 80 8.17 -3.20 -5.78
N ASN A 81 8.11 -1.94 -5.34
CA ASN A 81 8.62 -1.56 -4.01
C ASN A 81 7.77 -2.14 -2.89
N ILE A 82 6.45 -2.27 -3.09
CA ILE A 82 5.56 -2.94 -2.14
C ILE A 82 6.00 -4.39 -1.89
N THR A 83 6.30 -5.14 -2.95
CA THR A 83 6.83 -6.51 -2.82
C THR A 83 8.19 -6.52 -2.14
N ALA A 84 9.11 -5.64 -2.54
CA ALA A 84 10.44 -5.55 -1.93
C ALA A 84 10.38 -5.21 -0.43
N TYR A 85 9.50 -4.30 -0.04
CA TYR A 85 9.25 -3.96 1.35
C TYR A 85 8.69 -5.14 2.15
N ALA A 86 7.72 -5.88 1.59
CA ALA A 86 7.18 -7.07 2.24
C ALA A 86 8.26 -8.15 2.48
N HIS A 87 9.17 -8.33 1.53
CA HIS A 87 10.32 -9.25 1.70
C HIS A 87 11.30 -8.75 2.75
N GLY A 88 11.67 -7.48 2.70
CA GLY A 88 12.56 -6.87 3.70
C GLY A 88 11.98 -6.98 5.11
N PHE A 89 10.66 -6.83 5.25
CA PHE A 89 9.94 -7.02 6.50
C PHE A 89 10.02 -8.48 7.00
N ILE A 90 9.80 -9.46 6.13
CA ILE A 90 9.91 -10.89 6.49
C ILE A 90 11.33 -11.24 6.94
N GLN A 91 12.33 -10.82 6.17
CA GLN A 91 13.73 -11.13 6.42
C GLN A 91 14.25 -10.42 7.66
N GLY A 92 13.93 -9.12 7.81
CA GLY A 92 14.38 -8.28 8.90
C GLY A 92 13.92 -8.76 10.28
N PHE A 93 12.70 -9.31 10.37
CA PHE A 93 12.17 -9.86 11.62
C PHE A 93 12.26 -11.39 11.72
N ASN A 94 12.93 -12.06 10.76
CA ASN A 94 12.97 -13.53 10.66
C ASN A 94 11.59 -14.17 10.88
N LEU A 95 10.59 -13.64 10.18
CA LEU A 95 9.21 -14.06 10.35
C LEU A 95 9.06 -15.53 9.91
N LYS A 96 8.30 -16.28 10.70
CA LYS A 96 7.91 -17.67 10.43
C LYS A 96 6.44 -17.79 10.06
N SER A 97 5.62 -16.84 10.51
CA SER A 97 4.23 -16.73 10.11
C SER A 97 3.77 -15.27 10.17
N ALA A 98 2.81 -14.96 9.31
CA ALA A 98 2.04 -13.73 9.32
C ALA A 98 0.61 -14.11 8.96
N ILE A 99 -0.29 -14.01 9.94
CA ILE A 99 -1.69 -14.41 9.81
C ILE A 99 -2.55 -13.23 10.23
N ALA A 100 -3.48 -12.83 9.37
CA ALA A 100 -4.44 -11.78 9.69
C ALA A 100 -5.86 -12.34 9.80
N LYS A 101 -6.59 -11.89 10.82
CA LYS A 101 -8.05 -12.02 10.91
C LYS A 101 -8.67 -10.70 10.53
N PHE A 102 -9.68 -10.72 9.66
CA PHE A 102 -10.34 -9.54 9.14
C PHE A 102 -11.79 -9.46 9.57
N SER A 103 -12.34 -8.25 9.64
CA SER A 103 -13.72 -8.00 10.05
C SER A 103 -14.25 -6.69 9.49
N GLY A 104 -15.59 -6.60 9.38
CA GLY A 104 -16.27 -5.31 9.18
C GLY A 104 -15.96 -4.61 7.86
N LEU A 105 -15.98 -5.34 6.72
CA LEU A 105 -15.87 -4.71 5.41
C LEU A 105 -17.00 -3.68 5.20
N SER A 106 -16.63 -2.44 4.93
CA SER A 106 -17.52 -1.37 4.47
C SER A 106 -17.06 -0.91 3.08
N ILE A 107 -18.01 -0.68 2.17
CA ILE A 107 -17.76 -0.30 0.77
C ILE A 107 -18.49 1.01 0.47
N ASN A 108 -17.79 1.97 -0.14
CA ASN A 108 -18.37 3.23 -0.59
C ASN A 108 -17.63 3.76 -1.82
N ASN A 109 -18.33 3.92 -2.95
CA ASN A 109 -17.84 4.64 -4.13
C ASN A 109 -16.43 4.26 -4.64
N GLY A 110 -16.14 2.97 -4.79
CA GLY A 110 -14.82 2.48 -5.22
C GLY A 110 -13.77 2.40 -4.10
N TYR A 111 -14.16 2.72 -2.86
CA TYR A 111 -13.35 2.56 -1.66
C TYR A 111 -13.88 1.43 -0.79
N GLY A 112 -12.99 0.83 -0.02
CA GLY A 112 -13.35 -0.07 1.06
C GLY A 112 -12.57 0.23 2.34
N SER A 113 -13.09 -0.26 3.46
CA SER A 113 -12.39 -0.24 4.75
C SER A 113 -12.74 -1.49 5.55
N PHE A 114 -11.83 -1.91 6.42
CA PHE A 114 -12.00 -3.10 7.26
C PHE A 114 -11.17 -2.98 8.54
N GLY A 115 -11.56 -3.74 9.57
CA GLY A 115 -10.75 -3.98 10.75
C GLY A 115 -9.94 -5.27 10.61
N TYR A 116 -8.79 -5.35 11.27
CA TYR A 116 -7.99 -6.55 11.31
C TYR A 116 -7.29 -6.76 12.66
N VAL A 117 -6.82 -7.99 12.89
CA VAL A 117 -5.78 -8.32 13.85
C VAL A 117 -4.73 -9.15 13.13
N LYS A 118 -3.52 -8.62 12.98
CA LYS A 118 -2.37 -9.31 12.38
C LYS A 118 -1.56 -9.97 13.51
N THR A 119 -1.31 -11.26 13.38
CA THR A 119 -0.44 -12.04 14.26
C THR A 119 0.83 -12.37 13.50
N PHE A 120 1.97 -11.93 14.03
CA PHE A 120 3.28 -12.27 13.49
C PHE A 120 4.01 -13.17 14.46
N THR A 121 4.61 -14.24 13.95
CA THR A 121 5.54 -15.06 14.70
C THR A 121 6.93 -14.88 14.12
N CYS A 122 7.88 -14.46 14.95
CA CYS A 122 9.28 -14.30 14.63
C CYS A 122 10.11 -15.34 15.41
N ASP A 123 11.20 -15.79 14.83
CA ASP A 123 12.17 -16.63 15.53
C ASP A 123 13.43 -15.82 15.77
N VAL A 124 13.69 -15.47 17.03
CA VAL A 124 14.82 -14.60 17.35
C VAL A 124 15.90 -15.43 18.00
N ALA A 125 17.09 -15.41 17.38
CA ALA A 125 18.24 -16.16 17.85
C ALA A 125 18.53 -15.82 19.32
N GLY A 126 18.60 -16.86 20.17
CA GLY A 126 18.87 -16.70 21.61
C GLY A 126 17.65 -16.37 22.49
N CYS A 127 16.48 -16.07 21.91
CA CYS A 127 15.27 -15.71 22.68
C CYS A 127 14.06 -16.59 22.40
N GLY A 128 14.19 -17.51 21.45
CA GLY A 128 13.16 -18.44 21.01
C GLY A 128 12.05 -17.77 20.19
N PRO A 129 11.00 -18.53 19.83
CA PRO A 129 9.86 -18.01 19.08
C PRO A 129 9.12 -16.94 19.87
N ARG A 130 8.80 -15.83 19.21
CA ARG A 130 8.01 -14.72 19.76
C ARG A 130 6.83 -14.43 18.87
N THR A 131 5.74 -13.98 19.49
CA THR A 131 4.51 -13.64 18.79
C THR A 131 4.07 -12.25 19.20
N CYS A 132 3.72 -11.43 18.21
CA CYS A 132 3.07 -10.15 18.44
C CYS A 132 1.72 -10.09 17.73
N LEU A 133 0.80 -9.31 18.30
CA LEU A 133 -0.53 -9.07 17.77
C LEU A 133 -0.70 -7.58 17.53
N VAL A 134 -1.15 -7.23 16.33
CA VAL A 134 -1.35 -5.85 15.91
C VAL A 134 -2.80 -5.69 15.47
N PRO A 135 -3.68 -5.18 16.35
CA PRO A 135 -5.00 -4.75 15.94
C PRO A 135 -4.88 -3.50 15.06
N GLY A 136 -5.77 -3.33 14.11
CA GLY A 136 -5.76 -2.16 13.25
C GLY A 136 -7.00 -2.03 12.40
N LYS A 137 -7.02 -0.95 11.62
CA LYS A 137 -8.00 -0.72 10.57
C LYS A 137 -7.26 -0.39 9.29
N SER A 138 -7.86 -0.69 8.16
CA SER A 138 -7.35 -0.26 6.86
C SER A 138 -8.41 0.44 6.04
N GLY A 139 -7.96 1.32 5.15
CA GLY A 139 -8.75 1.89 4.07
C GLY A 139 -8.05 1.65 2.72
N PHE A 140 -8.81 1.42 1.66
CA PHE A 140 -8.26 1.19 0.34
C PHE A 140 -9.15 1.75 -0.77
N LYS A 141 -8.55 2.04 -1.93
CA LYS A 141 -9.24 2.42 -3.17
C LYS A 141 -8.93 1.43 -4.28
N VAL A 142 -9.91 1.21 -5.15
CA VAL A 142 -9.79 0.33 -6.31
C VAL A 142 -9.86 1.13 -7.61
N ASP A 143 -8.99 0.77 -8.55
CA ASP A 143 -9.01 1.25 -9.92
C ASP A 143 -10.13 0.53 -10.69
N ALA A 144 -11.02 1.30 -11.31
CA ALA A 144 -12.20 0.72 -11.96
C ALA A 144 -11.86 -0.06 -13.24
N ALA A 145 -10.76 0.29 -13.92
CA ALA A 145 -10.37 -0.37 -15.17
C ALA A 145 -9.76 -1.75 -14.91
N SER A 146 -8.87 -1.85 -13.93
CA SER A 146 -8.12 -3.07 -13.61
C SER A 146 -8.73 -3.89 -12.48
N GLY A 147 -9.58 -3.29 -11.64
CA GLY A 147 -10.07 -3.90 -10.40
C GLY A 147 -8.99 -4.06 -9.33
N LYS A 148 -7.81 -3.46 -9.51
CA LYS A 148 -6.67 -3.55 -8.59
C LYS A 148 -6.66 -2.41 -7.58
N VAL A 149 -5.91 -2.59 -6.50
CA VAL A 149 -5.74 -1.60 -5.44
C VAL A 149 -4.87 -0.44 -5.92
N VAL A 150 -5.37 0.79 -5.80
CA VAL A 150 -4.61 2.02 -6.07
C VAL A 150 -3.84 2.44 -4.83
N PHE A 151 -4.49 2.40 -3.68
CA PHE A 151 -3.82 2.62 -2.40
C PHE A 151 -4.40 1.73 -1.31
N LEU A 152 -3.56 1.35 -0.36
CA LEU A 152 -3.93 0.68 0.89
C LEU A 152 -3.25 1.41 2.05
N HIS A 153 -4.02 1.83 3.04
CA HIS A 153 -3.51 2.50 4.24
C HIS A 153 -3.88 1.67 5.46
N ASP A 154 -2.87 1.30 6.24
CA ASP A 154 -3.02 0.67 7.54
C ASP A 154 -2.89 1.74 8.64
N PHE A 155 -3.92 1.85 9.47
CA PHE A 155 -4.01 2.84 10.55
C PHE A 155 -3.48 2.26 11.87
N VAL A 156 -2.20 1.92 11.87
CA VAL A 156 -1.44 1.52 13.07
C VAL A 156 -0.29 2.50 13.23
N ASP A 157 -0.20 3.14 14.41
CA ASP A 157 0.87 4.09 14.69
C ASP A 157 2.23 3.40 14.83
N VAL A 158 3.31 4.06 14.36
CA VAL A 158 4.67 3.51 14.43
C VAL A 158 5.13 3.21 15.86
N THR A 159 4.68 3.98 16.84
CA THR A 159 4.97 3.75 18.28
C THR A 159 4.26 2.49 18.76
N GLU A 160 2.99 2.33 18.40
CA GLU A 160 2.21 1.13 18.71
C GLU A 160 2.85 -0.11 18.07
N TRP A 161 3.23 -0.04 16.79
CA TRP A 161 3.97 -1.09 16.10
C TRP A 161 5.27 -1.46 16.81
N THR A 162 6.04 -0.45 17.23
CA THR A 162 7.34 -0.64 17.89
C THR A 162 7.17 -1.38 19.21
N ASN A 163 6.21 -0.93 20.02
CA ASN A 163 5.92 -1.52 21.32
C ASN A 163 5.34 -2.93 21.22
N LEU A 164 4.47 -3.18 20.23
CA LEU A 164 3.81 -4.47 20.08
C LEU A 164 4.71 -5.52 19.42
N CYS A 165 5.48 -5.15 18.39
CA CYS A 165 6.19 -6.12 17.56
C CYS A 165 7.71 -5.95 17.55
N VAL A 166 8.25 -4.74 17.40
CA VAL A 166 9.70 -4.55 17.24
C VAL A 166 10.45 -4.97 18.50
N ALA A 167 10.02 -4.51 19.68
CA ALA A 167 10.64 -4.91 20.94
C ALA A 167 10.59 -6.44 21.14
N ASN A 168 9.44 -7.05 20.85
CA ASN A 168 9.23 -8.49 20.97
C ASN A 168 10.10 -9.32 20.00
N CYS A 169 10.28 -8.86 18.76
CA CYS A 169 11.04 -9.56 17.74
C CYS A 169 12.54 -9.21 17.71
N ASN A 170 13.03 -8.32 18.58
CA ASN A 170 14.44 -7.92 18.66
C ASN A 170 15.13 -8.31 19.98
N CYS A 171 14.52 -9.11 20.85
CA CYS A 171 15.08 -9.48 22.16
C CYS A 171 15.41 -8.30 23.08
N GLN A 172 14.83 -7.12 22.85
CA GLN A 172 15.11 -5.95 23.69
C GLN A 172 14.17 -5.99 24.89
N ASN A 173 14.69 -6.48 26.02
CA ASN A 173 14.12 -6.26 27.35
C ASN A 173 14.60 -4.92 27.90
#